data_AF-A0A7W5B4X2-F1
#
_entry.id   AF-A0A7W5B4X2-F1
#
_cell.length_a   1.000
_cell.length_b   1.000
_cell.length_c   1.000
_cell.angle_alpha   90.00
_cell.angle_beta   90.00
_cell.angle_gamma   90.00
#
_symmetry.space_group_name_H-M   'P 1'
#
loop_
_entity.id
_entity.type
_entity.pdbx_description
1 polymer ?
#
loop_
_entity_poly.entity_id
_entity_poly.type
_entity_poly.pdbx_seq_one_letter_code
_entity_poly.pdbx_strand_id
1 'polypeptide(L)'
;MVPVTANVHVRATFQAVVDAVIPSVLLPTCRIAPRFIEGAVQLGIDLFVIMQIDHSQFVPVNLPSANQEPLSQATAQLLDLGAAELVRTNQDTAPLNPAMYPGGGLFASMSRIDRLRTITLLNHVGVPLGQLPLPYQNHPGLVQTMMDSLHQLTMFGYYSEWYGYGTTRLLAPVDQKVEFDPPSWPLIGYPGPAYGYRALRGFVLAMPDRRRPQ
;
A
#
# COMPACT_ATOMS: atom_id res chain seq x y z
N MET A 1 -8.94 -1.69 -20.71
CA MET A 1 -9.58 -2.43 -19.62
C MET A 1 -8.66 -3.61 -19.29
N VAL A 2 -7.77 -3.44 -18.31
CA VAL A 2 -6.85 -4.51 -17.88
C VAL A 2 -7.53 -5.25 -16.73
N PRO A 3 -7.71 -6.58 -16.79
CA PRO A 3 -8.26 -7.31 -15.67
C PRO A 3 -7.18 -7.38 -14.60
N VAL A 4 -7.29 -6.58 -13.53
CA VAL A 4 -6.47 -6.76 -12.32
C VAL A 4 -7.04 -7.95 -11.55
N THR A 5 -6.95 -9.15 -12.13
CA THR A 5 -6.77 -10.34 -11.30
C THR A 5 -5.29 -10.36 -10.96
N ALA A 6 -4.89 -9.51 -10.01
CA ALA A 6 -3.59 -9.64 -9.37
C ALA A 6 -3.44 -11.11 -8.98
N ASN A 7 -2.35 -11.74 -9.40
CA ASN A 7 -2.02 -13.12 -9.02
C ASN A 7 -2.28 -13.27 -7.52
N VAL A 8 -2.96 -14.35 -7.11
CA VAL A 8 -3.34 -14.60 -5.71
C VAL A 8 -2.12 -14.46 -4.79
N HIS A 9 -0.97 -14.95 -5.25
CA HIS A 9 0.31 -14.81 -4.56
C HIS A 9 0.72 -13.35 -4.36
N VAL A 10 0.71 -12.55 -5.44
CA VAL A 10 1.03 -11.12 -5.39
C VAL A 10 0.08 -10.41 -4.43
N ARG A 11 -1.22 -10.62 -4.58
CA ARG A 11 -2.21 -9.94 -3.73
C ARG A 11 -2.01 -10.28 -2.25
N ALA A 12 -1.87 -11.54 -1.90
CA ALA A 12 -1.65 -11.98 -0.53
C ALA A 12 -0.35 -11.42 0.06
N THR A 13 0.73 -11.39 -0.72
CA THR A 13 2.01 -10.82 -0.30
C THR A 13 1.90 -9.30 -0.05
N PHE A 14 1.24 -8.56 -0.94
CA PHE A 14 1.05 -7.11 -0.75
C PHE A 14 0.07 -6.78 0.39
N GLN A 15 -0.95 -7.61 0.63
CA GLN A 15 -1.78 -7.50 1.83
C GLN A 15 -0.93 -7.64 3.10
N ALA A 16 -0.01 -8.60 3.12
CA ALA A 16 0.91 -8.80 4.24
C ALA A 16 1.90 -7.64 4.42
N VAL A 17 2.37 -7.02 3.32
CA VAL A 17 3.21 -5.81 3.35
C VAL A 17 2.46 -4.64 3.98
N VAL A 18 1.27 -4.30 3.45
CA VAL A 18 0.56 -3.09 3.91
C VAL A 18 0.06 -3.25 5.34
N ASP A 19 -0.32 -4.46 5.76
CA ASP A 19 -0.63 -4.78 7.16
C ASP A 19 0.60 -4.64 8.07
N ALA A 20 1.79 -5.01 7.59
CA ALA A 20 3.01 -4.82 8.35
C ALA A 20 3.28 -3.34 8.62
N VAL A 21 3.08 -2.47 7.63
CA VAL A 21 3.30 -1.03 7.78
C VAL A 21 2.20 -0.37 8.61
N ILE A 22 0.93 -0.55 8.24
CA ILE A 22 -0.24 0.06 8.92
C ILE A 22 -1.26 -1.04 9.27
N PRO A 23 -1.11 -1.69 10.43
CA PRO A 23 -2.06 -2.71 10.89
C PRO A 23 -3.36 -2.06 11.37
N SER A 24 -4.43 -2.84 11.43
CA SER A 24 -5.62 -2.43 12.19
C SER A 24 -5.30 -2.30 13.67
N VAL A 25 -5.86 -1.28 14.32
CA VAL A 25 -5.63 -1.02 15.75
C VAL A 25 -6.95 -0.93 16.48
N LEU A 26 -7.09 -1.69 17.55
CA LEU A 26 -8.17 -1.50 18.52
C LEU A 26 -7.68 -0.54 19.60
N LEU A 27 -8.16 0.71 19.58
CA LEU A 27 -7.82 1.70 20.60
C LEU A 27 -8.67 1.48 21.86
N PRO A 28 -8.04 1.19 23.01
CA PRO A 28 -8.75 1.16 24.29
C PRO A 28 -9.02 2.59 24.73
N THR A 29 -10.26 3.06 24.57
CA THR A 29 -10.68 4.36 25.12
C THR A 29 -11.12 4.19 26.56
N CYS A 30 -10.51 4.92 27.49
CA CYS A 30 -10.72 4.75 28.94
C CYS A 30 -12.17 4.99 29.43
N ARG A 31 -13.10 5.45 28.57
CA ARG A 31 -14.49 5.81 28.95
C ARG A 31 -15.55 5.51 27.88
N ILE A 32 -15.16 5.05 26.70
CA ILE A 32 -16.06 4.74 25.57
C ILE A 32 -15.68 3.34 25.07
N ALA A 33 -16.64 2.58 24.52
CA ALA A 33 -16.37 1.31 23.87
C ALA A 33 -15.13 1.41 22.95
N PRO A 34 -14.27 0.37 22.90
CA PRO A 34 -13.02 0.44 22.17
C PRO A 34 -13.27 0.77 20.70
N ARG A 35 -12.48 1.71 20.16
CA ARG A 35 -12.61 2.15 18.78
C ARG A 35 -11.69 1.33 17.89
N PHE A 36 -12.27 0.65 16.92
CA PHE A 36 -11.51 -0.03 15.87
C PHE A 36 -11.10 0.99 14.79
N ILE A 37 -9.80 1.04 14.49
CA ILE A 37 -9.24 1.80 13.37
C ILE A 37 -8.83 0.80 12.30
N GLU A 38 -9.42 0.97 11.12
CA GLU A 38 -9.13 0.15 9.95
C GLU A 38 -7.66 0.31 9.51
N GLY A 39 -6.99 -0.82 9.28
CA GLY A 39 -5.65 -0.88 8.74
C GLY A 39 -5.62 -0.74 7.23
N ALA A 40 -4.42 -0.79 6.65
CA ALA A 40 -4.24 -0.62 5.22
C ALA A 40 -4.87 -1.73 4.37
N VAL A 41 -4.97 -2.96 4.89
CA VAL A 41 -5.65 -4.07 4.18
C VAL A 41 -7.13 -3.79 4.00
N GLN A 42 -7.82 -3.32 5.05
CA GLN A 42 -9.26 -3.07 5.00
C GLN A 42 -9.62 -1.89 4.09
N LEU A 43 -8.70 -0.94 3.93
CA LEU A 43 -8.85 0.17 2.98
C LEU A 43 -8.41 -0.20 1.54
N GLY A 44 -7.93 -1.42 1.31
CA GLY A 44 -7.51 -1.90 -0.02
C GLY A 44 -6.27 -1.17 -0.54
N ILE A 45 -5.34 -0.84 0.35
CA ILE A 45 -4.08 -0.15 -0.01
C ILE A 45 -3.11 -1.10 -0.73
N ASP A 46 -3.23 -2.41 -0.54
CA ASP A 46 -2.48 -3.43 -1.30
C ASP A 46 -2.63 -3.22 -2.81
N LEU A 47 -3.86 -2.96 -3.27
CA LEU A 47 -4.15 -2.68 -4.68
C LEU A 47 -3.56 -1.36 -5.16
N PHE A 48 -3.54 -0.33 -4.29
CA PHE A 48 -2.89 0.93 -4.60
C PHE A 48 -1.39 0.72 -4.86
N VAL A 49 -0.71 0.02 -3.95
CA VAL A 49 0.74 -0.22 -4.06
C VAL A 49 1.04 -1.04 -5.32
N ILE A 50 0.32 -2.14 -5.56
CA ILE A 50 0.47 -2.97 -6.78
C ILE A 50 0.31 -2.11 -8.04
N MET A 51 -0.76 -1.29 -8.10
CA MET A 51 -1.01 -0.43 -9.26
C MET A 51 0.11 0.58 -9.47
N GLN A 52 0.61 1.22 -8.42
CA GLN A 52 1.66 2.23 -8.52
C GLN A 52 2.99 1.63 -9.01
N ILE A 53 3.40 0.47 -8.48
CA ILE A 53 4.66 -0.16 -8.89
C ILE A 53 4.57 -0.79 -10.29
N ASP A 54 3.42 -1.34 -10.68
CA ASP A 54 3.26 -1.92 -12.03
C ASP A 54 3.18 -0.85 -13.12
N HIS A 55 2.76 0.37 -12.77
CA HIS A 55 2.79 1.52 -13.68
C HIS A 55 4.06 2.39 -13.53
N SER A 56 5.01 1.98 -12.68
CA SER A 56 6.24 2.72 -12.45
C SER A 56 7.29 2.49 -13.54
N GLN A 57 8.21 3.44 -13.69
CA GLN A 57 9.34 3.35 -14.62
C GLN A 57 10.56 2.61 -14.03
N PHE A 58 10.41 1.84 -12.94
CA PHE A 58 11.53 1.16 -12.28
C PHE A 58 12.17 0.04 -13.13
N VAL A 59 11.70 -0.21 -14.35
CA VAL A 59 12.28 -1.20 -15.25
C VAL A 59 13.42 -0.59 -16.08
N PRO A 60 14.65 -1.13 -15.99
CA PRO A 60 15.77 -0.71 -16.83
C PRO A 60 15.43 -0.75 -18.33
N VAL A 61 15.75 0.33 -19.05
CA VAL A 61 15.51 0.52 -20.50
C VAL A 61 16.13 -0.59 -21.37
N ASN A 62 17.11 -1.31 -20.85
CA ASN A 62 17.86 -2.35 -21.57
C ASN A 62 17.31 -3.77 -21.41
N LEU A 63 16.19 -3.97 -20.70
CA LEU A 63 15.56 -5.29 -20.60
C LEU A 63 14.64 -5.55 -21.82
N PRO A 64 14.79 -6.69 -22.52
CA PRO A 64 13.91 -7.02 -23.64
C PRO A 64 12.45 -7.14 -23.16
N SER A 65 11.54 -6.40 -23.82
CA SER A 65 10.13 -6.29 -23.43
C SER A 65 9.34 -7.61 -23.45
N ALA A 66 9.90 -8.68 -24.04
CA ALA A 66 9.25 -9.98 -24.17
C ALA A 66 9.20 -10.79 -22.85
N ASN A 67 9.98 -10.41 -21.81
CA ASN A 67 10.10 -11.14 -20.54
C ASN A 67 9.80 -10.27 -19.30
N GLN A 68 9.11 -9.15 -19.47
CA GLN A 68 8.86 -8.21 -18.37
C GLN A 68 7.70 -8.70 -17.50
N GLU A 69 8.03 -9.50 -16.49
CA GLU A 69 7.09 -9.79 -15.39
C GLU A 69 6.69 -8.48 -14.69
N PRO A 70 5.42 -8.31 -14.25
CA PRO A 70 5.02 -7.14 -13.48
C PRO A 70 5.93 -6.94 -12.28
N LEU A 71 6.30 -5.68 -12.01
CA LEU A 71 7.22 -5.37 -10.92
C LEU A 71 6.64 -5.81 -9.58
N SER A 72 5.33 -5.77 -9.40
CA SER A 72 4.63 -6.34 -8.26
C SER A 72 4.95 -7.80 -8.05
N GLN A 73 5.03 -8.60 -9.12
CA GLN A 73 5.35 -10.01 -8.96
C GLN A 73 6.83 -10.28 -8.67
N ALA A 74 7.75 -9.61 -9.36
CA ALA A 74 9.17 -9.70 -9.01
C ALA A 74 9.40 -9.26 -7.55
N THR A 75 8.65 -8.27 -7.07
CA THR A 75 8.73 -7.79 -5.67
C THR A 75 8.15 -8.80 -4.69
N ALA A 76 7.06 -9.48 -5.04
CA ALA A 76 6.51 -10.53 -4.19
C ALA A 76 7.49 -11.70 -4.03
N GLN A 77 8.16 -12.11 -5.12
CA GLN A 77 9.23 -13.12 -5.09
C GLN A 77 10.45 -12.65 -4.27
N LEU A 78 10.86 -11.39 -4.43
CA LEU A 78 11.93 -10.77 -3.64
C LEU A 78 11.64 -10.84 -2.13
N LEU A 79 10.41 -10.53 -1.73
CA LEU A 79 9.99 -10.59 -0.33
C LEU A 79 10.03 -12.02 0.22
N ASP A 80 9.59 -13.01 -0.56
CA ASP A 80 9.66 -14.42 -0.16
C ASP A 80 11.10 -14.92 -0.02
N LEU A 81 12.01 -14.49 -0.90
CA LEU A 81 13.44 -14.79 -0.79
C LEU A 81 14.06 -14.13 0.46
N GLY A 82 13.70 -12.88 0.75
CA GLY A 82 14.10 -12.21 1.97
C GLY A 82 13.60 -12.94 3.23
N ALA A 83 12.36 -13.40 3.21
CA ALA A 83 11.78 -14.18 4.30
C ALA A 83 12.48 -15.53 4.46
N ALA A 84 12.82 -16.19 3.35
CA ALA A 84 13.58 -17.44 3.36
C ALA A 84 14.95 -17.27 3.98
N GLU A 85 15.64 -16.17 3.67
CA GLU A 85 16.93 -15.83 4.28
C GLU A 85 16.81 -15.57 5.79
N LEU A 86 15.75 -14.89 6.21
CA LEU A 86 15.49 -14.62 7.63
C LEU A 86 15.24 -15.92 8.43
N VAL A 87 14.48 -16.86 7.86
CA VAL A 87 14.27 -18.21 8.44
C VAL A 87 15.57 -19.00 8.42
N ARG A 88 16.32 -18.98 7.31
CA ARG A 88 17.60 -19.70 7.17
C ARG A 88 18.62 -19.27 8.22
N THR A 89 18.59 -18.00 8.63
CA THR A 89 19.48 -17.43 9.64
C THR A 89 18.93 -17.56 11.07
N ASN A 90 17.79 -18.22 11.28
CA ASN A 90 17.09 -18.40 12.57
C ASN A 90 16.81 -17.07 13.29
N GLN A 91 16.40 -16.05 12.54
CA GLN A 91 16.08 -14.72 13.07
C GLN A 91 14.57 -14.47 13.19
N ASP A 92 13.74 -15.43 12.78
CA ASP A 92 12.30 -15.41 12.96
C ASP A 92 11.94 -15.61 14.44
N THR A 93 10.85 -14.96 14.86
CA THR A 93 10.46 -14.93 16.29
C THR A 93 9.16 -15.64 16.58
N ALA A 94 8.42 -16.02 15.54
CA ALA A 94 7.10 -16.59 15.67
C ALA A 94 6.86 -17.66 14.59
N PRO A 95 5.99 -18.65 14.87
CA PRO A 95 5.64 -19.67 13.90
C PRO A 95 4.95 -19.06 12.67
N LEU A 96 5.17 -19.70 11.52
CA LEU A 96 4.50 -19.35 10.27
C LEU A 96 2.99 -19.64 10.35
N ASN A 97 2.19 -18.75 9.81
CA ASN A 97 0.74 -18.84 9.71
C ASN A 97 0.28 -18.63 8.25
N PRO A 98 0.31 -19.69 7.41
CA PRO A 98 -0.12 -19.59 6.02
C PRO A 98 -1.61 -19.30 5.84
N ALA A 99 -2.42 -19.49 6.90
CA ALA A 99 -3.84 -19.18 6.87
C ALA A 99 -4.15 -17.68 6.98
N MET A 100 -3.18 -16.85 7.40
CA MET A 100 -3.37 -15.41 7.57
C MET A 100 -3.64 -14.69 6.24
N TYR A 101 -2.86 -15.01 5.21
CA TYR A 101 -3.03 -14.51 3.84
C TYR A 101 -2.98 -15.69 2.86
N PRO A 102 -4.12 -16.37 2.64
CA PRO A 102 -4.18 -17.56 1.83
C PRO A 102 -3.67 -17.32 0.39
N GLY A 103 -2.81 -18.23 -0.07
CA GLY A 103 -2.19 -18.16 -1.40
C GLY A 103 -0.95 -17.26 -1.49
N GLY A 104 -0.56 -16.59 -0.39
CA GLY A 104 0.73 -15.91 -0.27
C GLY A 104 1.89 -16.87 -0.06
N GLY A 105 3.11 -16.35 -0.21
CA GLY A 105 4.34 -17.10 0.02
C GLY A 105 4.82 -17.06 1.47
N LEU A 106 6.11 -17.36 1.65
CA LEU A 106 6.74 -17.42 2.97
C LEU A 106 6.63 -16.09 3.70
N PHE A 107 6.87 -14.96 3.02
CA PHE A 107 6.75 -13.63 3.61
C PHE A 107 5.35 -13.37 4.18
N ALA A 108 4.32 -13.73 3.41
CA ALA A 108 2.94 -13.52 3.81
C ALA A 108 2.56 -14.35 5.05
N SER A 109 3.17 -15.52 5.21
CA SER A 109 2.94 -16.41 6.36
C SER A 109 3.65 -15.96 7.65
N MET A 110 4.58 -15.02 7.59
CA MET A 110 5.34 -14.56 8.77
C MET A 110 4.49 -13.72 9.72
N SER A 111 4.93 -13.61 10.98
CA SER A 111 4.38 -12.62 11.91
C SER A 111 4.64 -11.19 11.42
N ARG A 112 3.83 -10.24 11.90
CA ARG A 112 4.01 -8.81 11.56
C ARG A 112 5.44 -8.32 11.80
N ILE A 113 6.05 -8.69 12.92
CA ILE A 113 7.40 -8.22 13.26
C ILE A 113 8.46 -8.84 12.34
N ASP A 114 8.30 -10.12 11.99
CA ASP A 114 9.24 -10.81 11.09
C ASP A 114 9.10 -10.32 9.64
N ARG A 115 7.90 -9.88 9.21
CA ARG A 115 7.71 -9.15 7.94
C ARG A 115 8.52 -7.84 7.91
N LEU A 116 8.45 -7.04 8.98
CA LEU A 116 9.23 -5.79 9.09
C LEU A 116 10.74 -6.06 9.15
N ARG A 117 11.16 -7.13 9.85
CA ARG A 117 12.57 -7.56 9.85
C ARG A 117 13.03 -8.02 8.48
N THR A 118 12.19 -8.72 7.72
CA THR A 118 12.49 -9.12 6.34
C THR A 118 12.70 -7.90 5.44
N ILE A 119 11.82 -6.91 5.51
CA ILE A 119 11.99 -5.63 4.79
C ILE A 119 13.29 -4.95 5.20
N THR A 120 13.61 -4.96 6.49
CA THR A 120 14.86 -4.39 7.03
C THR A 120 16.09 -5.14 6.52
N LEU A 121 16.06 -6.47 6.47
CA LEU A 121 17.12 -7.32 5.94
C LEU A 121 17.38 -7.01 4.46
N LEU A 122 16.32 -6.92 3.66
CA LEU A 122 16.39 -6.56 2.25
C LEU A 122 16.95 -5.14 2.05
N ASN A 123 16.52 -4.18 2.87
CA ASN A 123 17.02 -2.80 2.79
C ASN A 123 18.52 -2.67 3.13
N HIS A 124 19.03 -3.53 4.02
CA HIS A 124 20.47 -3.63 4.30
C HIS A 124 21.21 -4.52 3.30
N VAL A 125 20.55 -5.03 2.26
CA VAL A 125 21.13 -5.94 1.26
C VAL A 125 21.70 -7.21 1.93
N GLY A 126 21.04 -7.69 2.98
CA GLY A 126 21.43 -8.89 3.73
C GLY A 126 21.08 -10.20 3.03
N VAL A 127 20.96 -10.20 1.70
CA VAL A 127 20.56 -11.34 0.87
C VAL A 127 21.54 -11.51 -0.31
N PRO A 128 21.75 -12.75 -0.81
CA PRO A 128 22.60 -12.99 -1.97
C PRO A 128 22.00 -12.39 -3.25
N LEU A 129 22.52 -11.24 -3.70
CA LEU A 129 22.02 -10.48 -4.85
C LEU A 129 21.94 -11.26 -6.17
N GLY A 130 22.83 -12.24 -6.37
CA GLY A 130 22.86 -13.03 -7.61
C GLY A 130 21.69 -13.99 -7.77
N GLN A 131 20.92 -14.24 -6.70
CA GLN A 131 19.77 -15.16 -6.69
C GLN A 131 18.42 -14.43 -6.72
N LEU A 132 18.43 -13.09 -6.72
CA LEU A 132 17.21 -12.30 -6.73
C LEU A 132 16.54 -12.34 -8.12
N PRO A 133 15.21 -12.20 -8.20
CA PRO A 133 14.52 -12.10 -9.48
C PRO A 133 14.93 -10.82 -10.22
N LEU A 134 14.82 -10.84 -11.54
CA LEU A 134 14.91 -9.61 -12.32
C LEU A 134 13.74 -8.69 -11.94
N PRO A 135 13.91 -7.36 -11.87
CA PRO A 135 15.13 -6.58 -12.16
C PRO A 135 16.08 -6.39 -10.96
N TYR A 136 15.85 -7.04 -9.83
CA TYR A 136 16.63 -6.87 -8.59
C TYR A 136 17.98 -7.58 -8.59
N GLN A 137 18.15 -8.61 -9.43
CA GLN A 137 19.37 -9.39 -9.53
C GLN A 137 20.60 -8.49 -9.69
N ASN A 138 21.56 -8.58 -8.76
CA ASN A 138 22.79 -7.77 -8.74
C ASN A 138 22.57 -6.23 -8.70
N HIS A 139 21.38 -5.75 -8.35
CA HIS A 139 21.03 -4.33 -8.34
C HIS A 139 20.62 -3.88 -6.92
N PRO A 140 21.58 -3.70 -5.99
CA PRO A 140 21.28 -3.42 -4.57
C PRO A 140 20.51 -2.11 -4.37
N GLY A 141 20.85 -1.05 -5.12
CA GLY A 141 20.15 0.23 -5.02
C GLY A 141 18.68 0.14 -5.42
N LEU A 142 18.33 -0.76 -6.33
CA LEU A 142 16.93 -0.99 -6.73
C LEU A 142 16.17 -1.75 -5.64
N VAL A 143 16.81 -2.72 -4.97
CA VAL A 143 16.22 -3.41 -3.82
C VAL A 143 15.89 -2.41 -2.70
N GLN A 144 16.84 -1.55 -2.35
CA GLN A 144 16.66 -0.51 -1.32
C GLN A 144 15.54 0.46 -1.71
N THR A 145 15.58 0.97 -2.93
CA THR A 145 14.54 1.87 -3.45
C THR A 145 13.16 1.21 -3.40
N MET A 146 13.05 -0.08 -3.69
CA MET A 146 11.78 -0.80 -3.60
C MET A 146 11.32 -0.94 -2.15
N MET A 147 12.20 -1.30 -1.21
CA MET A 147 11.82 -1.41 0.21
C MET A 147 11.31 -0.07 0.77
N ASP A 148 11.99 1.03 0.42
CA ASP A 148 11.53 2.38 0.78
C ASP A 148 10.21 2.73 0.10
N SER A 149 10.05 2.38 -1.18
CA SER A 149 8.83 2.62 -1.96
C SER A 149 7.63 1.87 -1.37
N LEU A 150 7.79 0.62 -0.93
CA LEU A 150 6.71 -0.15 -0.29
C LEU A 150 6.18 0.56 0.96
N HIS A 151 7.07 1.10 1.80
CA HIS A 151 6.69 1.88 2.96
C HIS A 151 5.98 3.19 2.56
N GLN A 152 6.60 3.97 1.67
CA GLN A 152 6.07 5.28 1.25
C GLN A 152 4.72 5.16 0.54
N LEU A 153 4.59 4.25 -0.42
CA LEU A 153 3.35 4.03 -1.17
C LEU A 153 2.23 3.54 -0.25
N THR A 154 2.55 2.73 0.77
CA THR A 154 1.53 2.34 1.77
C THR A 154 1.00 3.56 2.51
N MET A 155 1.90 4.45 2.96
CA MET A 155 1.53 5.70 3.63
C MET A 155 0.74 6.63 2.70
N PHE A 156 1.19 6.81 1.45
CA PHE A 156 0.51 7.65 0.46
C PHE A 156 -0.89 7.12 0.17
N GLY A 157 -1.04 5.81 -0.04
CA GLY A 157 -2.36 5.20 -0.25
C GLY A 157 -3.27 5.42 0.95
N TYR A 158 -2.80 5.16 2.17
CA TYR A 158 -3.60 5.25 3.39
C TYR A 158 -4.07 6.67 3.73
N TYR A 159 -3.21 7.68 3.52
CA TYR A 159 -3.50 9.07 3.83
C TYR A 159 -4.01 9.89 2.63
N SER A 160 -4.31 9.25 1.50
CA SER A 160 -4.91 9.88 0.32
C SER A 160 -6.42 9.64 0.21
N GLU A 161 -7.02 10.20 -0.84
CA GLU A 161 -8.39 9.96 -1.26
C GLU A 161 -8.62 8.56 -1.87
N TRP A 162 -7.59 7.70 -1.94
CA TRP A 162 -7.69 6.37 -2.56
C TRP A 162 -8.93 5.58 -2.14
N TYR A 163 -9.17 5.48 -0.82
CA TYR A 163 -10.35 4.81 -0.30
C TYR A 163 -11.64 5.55 -0.69
N GLY A 164 -11.62 6.88 -0.64
CA GLY A 164 -12.75 7.74 -0.97
C GLY A 164 -13.19 7.64 -2.42
N TYR A 165 -12.32 7.25 -3.35
CA TYR A 165 -12.70 6.98 -4.74
C TYR A 165 -13.64 5.77 -4.92
N GLY A 166 -13.77 4.92 -3.89
CA GLY A 166 -14.78 3.87 -3.84
C GLY A 166 -14.72 2.92 -5.05
N THR A 167 -15.80 2.89 -5.83
CA THR A 167 -15.92 2.04 -7.02
C THR A 167 -15.10 2.54 -8.21
N THR A 168 -14.75 3.83 -8.24
CA THR A 168 -13.99 4.45 -9.34
C THR A 168 -12.47 4.37 -9.17
N ARG A 169 -11.96 3.90 -8.01
CA ARG A 169 -10.53 3.94 -7.67
C ARG A 169 -9.59 3.22 -8.66
N LEU A 170 -10.11 2.26 -9.41
CA LEU A 170 -9.36 1.50 -10.42
C LEU A 170 -9.54 2.04 -11.85
N LEU A 171 -10.31 3.11 -12.03
CA LEU A 171 -10.46 3.79 -13.32
C LEU A 171 -9.27 4.72 -13.59
N ALA A 172 -9.15 5.17 -14.84
CA ALA A 172 -8.16 6.17 -15.21
C ALA A 172 -8.35 7.46 -14.38
N PRO A 173 -7.29 8.25 -14.13
CA PRO A 173 -7.38 9.44 -13.26
C PRO A 173 -8.49 10.44 -13.65
N VAL A 174 -8.79 10.56 -14.94
CA VAL A 174 -9.85 11.45 -15.45
C VAL A 174 -11.27 10.98 -15.11
N ASP A 175 -11.43 9.69 -14.79
CA ASP A 175 -12.71 9.05 -14.49
C ASP A 175 -12.90 8.77 -12.99
N GLN A 176 -11.88 9.04 -12.17
CA GLN A 176 -11.93 8.88 -10.71
C GLN A 176 -12.79 9.98 -10.08
N LYS A 177 -13.66 9.58 -9.15
CA LYS A 177 -14.57 10.48 -8.42
C LYS A 177 -14.58 10.09 -6.95
N VAL A 178 -14.45 11.09 -6.07
CA VAL A 178 -14.60 10.85 -4.63
C VAL A 178 -16.08 10.57 -4.36
N GLU A 179 -16.37 9.34 -3.94
CA GLU A 179 -17.70 8.84 -3.61
C GLU A 179 -17.99 8.93 -2.11
N PHE A 180 -16.94 8.87 -1.27
CA PHE A 180 -17.04 8.86 0.19
C PHE A 180 -15.88 9.62 0.83
N ASP A 181 -16.07 10.09 2.06
CA ASP A 181 -15.01 10.68 2.87
C ASP A 181 -14.05 9.57 3.36
N PRO A 182 -12.74 9.64 3.04
CA PRO A 182 -11.73 8.73 3.59
C PRO A 182 -11.75 8.69 5.13
N PRO A 183 -11.63 7.50 5.75
CA PRO A 183 -11.55 7.34 7.20
C PRO A 183 -10.41 8.12 7.86
N SER A 184 -9.36 8.43 7.09
CA SER A 184 -8.21 9.23 7.53
C SER A 184 -8.57 10.69 7.80
N TRP A 185 -9.55 11.26 7.10
CA TRP A 185 -9.95 12.67 7.27
C TRP A 185 -10.35 13.04 8.69
N PRO A 186 -11.33 12.35 9.33
CA PRO A 186 -11.69 12.66 10.72
C PRO A 186 -10.57 12.34 11.71
N LEU A 187 -9.63 11.44 11.38
CA LEU A 187 -8.48 11.14 12.26
C LEU A 187 -7.50 12.31 12.36
N ILE A 188 -7.33 13.07 11.27
CA ILE A 188 -6.42 14.23 11.20
C ILE A 188 -7.15 15.58 11.31
N GLY A 189 -8.47 15.57 11.48
CA GLY A 189 -9.29 16.78 11.53
C GLY A 189 -9.39 17.51 10.19
N TYR A 190 -9.19 16.81 9.07
CA TYR A 190 -9.35 17.40 7.75
C TYR A 190 -10.85 17.58 7.43
N PRO A 191 -11.33 18.80 7.11
CA PRO A 191 -12.75 19.08 6.90
C PRO A 191 -13.29 18.62 5.54
N GLY A 192 -12.47 17.94 4.73
CA GLY A 192 -12.75 17.59 3.36
C GLY A 192 -12.42 18.72 2.37
N PRO A 193 -12.56 18.46 1.05
CA PRO A 193 -12.41 19.45 0.01
C PRO A 193 -13.33 20.64 0.28
N ALA A 194 -12.74 21.82 0.45
CA ALA A 194 -13.53 23.04 0.42
C ALA A 194 -14.19 23.14 -0.95
N TYR A 195 -15.48 23.53 -0.99
CA TYR A 195 -16.07 24.01 -2.24
C TYR A 195 -15.15 25.10 -2.78
N GLY A 196 -14.48 24.79 -3.89
CA GLY A 196 -13.44 25.64 -4.43
C GLY A 196 -13.94 27.08 -4.51
N TYR A 197 -13.05 28.01 -4.14
CA TYR A 197 -13.16 29.46 -4.26
C TYR A 197 -13.39 29.88 -5.72
N ARG A 198 -14.51 29.48 -6.33
CA ARG A 198 -14.88 29.84 -7.69
C ARG A 198 -15.54 31.20 -7.79
N ALA A 199 -15.81 31.89 -6.68
CA ALA A 199 -16.67 33.06 -6.76
C ALA A 199 -15.93 34.38 -7.00
N LEU A 200 -14.70 34.61 -6.49
CA LEU A 200 -14.27 36.00 -6.32
C LEU A 200 -12.75 36.20 -6.47
N ARG A 201 -12.26 36.32 -7.70
CA ARG A 201 -10.96 37.00 -7.98
C ARG A 201 -11.04 38.50 -7.59
N GLY A 202 -11.38 38.81 -6.35
CA GLY A 202 -11.53 40.17 -5.81
C GLY A 202 -12.93 40.79 -5.84
N PHE A 203 -13.99 40.11 -6.26
CA PHE A 203 -15.36 40.65 -6.16
C PHE A 203 -16.03 40.23 -4.84
N VAL A 204 -17.11 40.86 -4.39
CA VAL A 204 -17.87 40.43 -3.19
C VAL A 204 -19.29 40.11 -3.62
N LEU A 205 -19.83 38.97 -3.22
CA LEU A 205 -21.25 38.63 -3.42
C LEU A 205 -22.03 38.99 -2.16
N ALA A 206 -23.04 39.84 -2.32
CA ALA A 206 -24.06 40.05 -1.29
C ALA A 206 -25.03 38.86 -1.31
N MET A 207 -25.04 38.07 -0.23
CA MET A 207 -26.02 37.00 -0.05
C MET A 207 -27.34 37.58 0.47
N PRO A 208 -28.51 37.22 -0.08
CA PRO A 208 -29.79 37.56 0.54
C PRO A 208 -29.98 36.71 1.81
N ASP A 209 -30.45 37.38 2.85
CA ASP A 209 -30.59 36.88 4.21
C ASP A 209 -31.42 35.58 4.28
N ARG A 210 -30.86 34.55 4.90
CA ARG A 210 -31.53 33.26 5.11
C ARG A 210 -32.62 33.45 6.18
N ARG A 211 -33.85 33.79 5.76
CA ARG A 211 -35.02 33.57 6.63
C ARG A 211 -35.16 32.05 6.86
N ARG A 212 -35.08 31.65 8.13
CA ARG A 212 -35.30 30.27 8.57
C ARG A 212 -36.72 29.83 8.20
N PRO A 213 -36.93 28.59 7.71
CA PRO A 213 -38.28 28.05 7.61
C PRO A 213 -38.87 27.87 9.02
N GLN A 214 -40.14 28.24 9.16
CA GLN A 214 -40.99 28.00 10.35
C GLN A 214 -41.35 26.52 10.45
#